data_AF-A0A934IMQ2-F1
#
_entry.id   AF-A0A934IMQ2-F1
#
_cell.length_a   1.000
_cell.length_b   1.000
_cell.length_c   1.000
_cell.angle_alpha   90.00
_cell.angle_beta   90.00
_cell.angle_gamma   90.00
#
_symmetry.space_group_name_H-M   'P 1'
#
loop_
_entity.id
_entity.type
_entity.pdbx_description
1 polymer ?
#
loop_
_entity_poly.entity_id
_entity_poly.type
_entity_poly.pdbx_seq_one_letter_code
_entity_poly.pdbx_strand_id
1 'polypeptide(L)'
;MRLLLKMVFALALLSPATGQELDTERPWEVSVTGQIEALRDGDGAAALALAGAGFRAAYMDPQDFIADIERSGYKPIGASRTHTFGTYRELASGMVVVSVELIGTDGQVWEAIYQVADEPEGWRVQGVVLRSTPGIAI
;
A
#
# COMPACT_ATOMS: atom_id res chain seq x y z
N MET A 1 -16.69 35.65 58.00
CA MET A 1 -16.33 34.21 57.91
C MET A 1 -17.02 33.64 56.67
N ARG A 2 -16.22 33.20 55.68
CA ARG A 2 -16.57 32.37 54.49
C ARG A 2 -17.39 33.08 53.39
N LEU A 3 -16.71 33.65 52.38
CA LEU A 3 -16.45 33.05 51.05
C LEU A 3 -17.73 32.52 50.38
N LEU A 4 -18.32 33.23 49.41
CA LEU A 4 -18.01 33.19 47.97
C LEU A 4 -18.44 31.87 47.31
N LEU A 5 -19.48 31.88 46.47
CA LEU A 5 -19.42 31.16 45.19
C LEU A 5 -20.57 31.54 44.22
N LYS A 6 -20.19 32.24 43.14
CA LYS A 6 -20.91 32.24 41.87
C LYS A 6 -20.74 30.85 41.24
N MET A 7 -21.78 30.20 40.73
CA MET A 7 -21.61 29.39 39.52
C MET A 7 -22.93 29.01 38.86
N VAL A 8 -23.12 29.59 37.68
CA VAL A 8 -23.91 29.07 36.56
C VAL A 8 -23.43 27.65 36.26
N PHE A 9 -24.34 26.69 36.16
CA PHE A 9 -24.03 25.38 35.57
C PHE A 9 -24.95 25.17 34.38
N ALA A 10 -24.41 25.52 33.22
CA ALA A 10 -24.99 25.21 31.92
C ALA A 10 -25.00 23.69 31.74
N LEU A 11 -26.15 23.16 31.37
CA LEU A 11 -26.38 21.75 31.11
C LEU A 11 -25.55 21.34 29.87
N ALA A 12 -24.50 20.56 30.11
CA ALA A 12 -23.60 20.07 29.07
C ALA A 12 -24.32 19.07 28.15
N LEU A 13 -24.51 19.46 26.90
CA LEU A 13 -24.73 18.54 25.79
C LEU A 13 -23.42 17.79 25.52
N LEU A 14 -23.19 16.69 26.23
CA LEU A 14 -22.24 15.67 25.77
C LEU A 14 -22.95 14.75 24.79
N SER A 15 -23.10 15.20 23.55
CA SER A 15 -23.21 14.25 22.44
C SER A 15 -21.84 13.61 22.27
N PRO A 16 -21.68 12.27 22.38
CA PRO A 16 -20.50 11.64 21.85
C PRO A 16 -20.54 11.85 20.34
N ALA A 17 -19.64 12.69 19.82
CA ALA A 17 -19.30 12.68 18.42
C ALA A 17 -18.75 11.28 18.12
N THR A 18 -19.58 10.40 17.56
CA THR A 18 -19.12 9.15 16.98
C THR A 18 -18.11 9.54 15.90
N GLY A 19 -16.86 9.12 16.12
CA GLY A 19 -15.70 9.56 15.35
C GLY A 19 -15.92 9.40 13.85
N GLN A 20 -15.35 10.35 13.10
CA GLN A 20 -15.03 10.13 11.70
C GLN A 20 -14.32 8.78 11.60
N GLU A 21 -14.90 7.87 10.82
CA GLU A 21 -14.18 6.72 10.28
C GLU A 21 -13.08 7.31 9.39
N LEU A 22 -11.94 7.64 10.01
CA LEU A 22 -10.71 7.88 9.28
C LEU A 22 -10.47 6.57 8.55
N ASP A 23 -10.50 6.62 7.21
CA ASP A 23 -10.06 5.53 6.34
C ASP A 23 -8.72 5.05 6.89
N THR A 24 -8.77 3.98 7.69
CA THR A 24 -7.59 3.54 8.41
C THR A 24 -6.79 2.78 7.40
N GLU A 25 -5.67 3.36 6.98
CA GLU A 25 -4.74 2.75 6.05
C GLU A 25 -4.49 1.30 6.47
N ARG A 26 -4.76 0.38 5.56
CA ARG A 26 -4.69 -1.05 5.87
C ARG A 26 -3.21 -1.44 5.95
N PRO A 27 -2.80 -2.32 6.88
CA PRO A 27 -1.37 -2.67 7.03
C PRO A 27 -0.69 -3.17 5.75
N TRP A 28 -1.44 -3.84 4.87
CA TRP A 28 -0.92 -4.28 3.58
C TRP A 28 -0.79 -3.16 2.54
N GLU A 29 -1.55 -2.07 2.66
CA GLU A 29 -1.40 -0.87 1.79
C GLU A 29 -0.04 -0.23 2.03
N VAL A 30 0.40 -0.17 3.28
CA VAL A 30 1.74 0.29 3.66
C VAL A 30 2.83 -0.56 3.01
N SER A 31 2.68 -1.90 3.04
CA SER A 31 3.67 -2.81 2.43
C SER A 31 3.73 -2.67 0.91
N VAL A 32 2.58 -2.56 0.24
CA VAL A 32 2.54 -2.41 -1.22
C VAL A 32 3.08 -1.04 -1.64
N THR A 33 2.66 0.02 -0.96
CA THR A 33 3.17 1.39 -1.17
C THR A 33 4.68 1.45 -0.99
N GLY A 34 5.19 0.93 0.12
CA GLY A 34 6.62 0.92 0.38
C GLY A 34 7.43 0.16 -0.67
N GLN A 35 6.90 -0.96 -1.19
CA GLN A 35 7.59 -1.69 -2.25
C GLN A 35 7.58 -0.92 -3.58
N ILE A 36 6.44 -0.32 -3.96
CA ILE A 36 6.34 0.51 -5.17
C ILE A 36 7.29 1.70 -5.09
N GLU A 37 7.36 2.37 -3.94
CA GLU A 37 8.26 3.52 -3.72
C GLU A 37 9.73 3.09 -3.77
N ALA A 38 10.09 2.00 -3.11
CA ALA A 38 11.45 1.46 -3.17
C ALA A 38 11.85 1.10 -4.61
N LEU A 39 10.94 0.51 -5.40
CA LEU A 39 11.18 0.24 -6.82
C LEU A 39 11.34 1.53 -7.64
N ARG A 40 10.57 2.58 -7.33
CA ARG A 40 10.66 3.90 -7.98
C ARG A 40 12.00 4.58 -7.70
N ASP A 41 12.50 4.42 -6.48
CA ASP A 41 13.77 4.99 -6.03
C ASP A 41 14.98 4.14 -6.42
N GLY A 42 14.77 2.94 -6.98
CA GLY A 42 15.84 1.99 -7.29
C GLY A 42 16.45 1.32 -6.05
N ASP A 43 15.79 1.37 -4.91
CA ASP A 43 16.22 0.74 -3.66
C ASP A 43 15.84 -0.74 -3.63
N GLY A 44 16.72 -1.57 -4.19
CA GLY A 44 16.51 -3.02 -4.25
C GLY A 44 16.42 -3.66 -2.87
N ALA A 45 17.16 -3.13 -1.88
CA ALA A 45 17.17 -3.69 -0.53
C ALA A 45 15.81 -3.47 0.15
N ALA A 46 15.27 -2.25 0.09
CA ALA A 46 13.94 -1.96 0.62
C ALA A 46 12.84 -2.69 -0.16
N ALA A 47 12.93 -2.74 -1.50
CA ALA A 47 11.94 -3.42 -2.33
C ALA A 47 11.89 -4.94 -2.04
N LEU A 48 13.06 -5.58 -1.93
CA LEU A 48 13.16 -7.01 -1.62
C LEU A 48 12.73 -7.31 -0.18
N ALA A 49 13.04 -6.44 0.79
CA ALA A 49 12.62 -6.62 2.19
C ALA A 49 11.09 -6.68 2.36
N LEU A 50 10.35 -5.99 1.48
CA LEU A 50 8.88 -6.00 1.44
C LEU A 50 8.28 -7.12 0.56
N ALA A 51 9.11 -7.87 -0.16
CA ALA A 51 8.68 -9.06 -0.90
C ALA A 51 8.55 -10.25 0.05
N GLY A 52 7.72 -11.24 -0.32
CA GLY A 52 7.52 -12.47 0.46
C GLY A 52 8.80 -13.29 0.65
N ALA A 53 8.80 -14.17 1.65
CA ALA A 53 9.99 -14.93 2.05
C ALA A 53 10.64 -15.72 0.89
N GLY A 54 9.83 -16.22 -0.04
CA GLY A 54 10.31 -16.91 -1.23
C GLY A 54 11.16 -16.03 -2.16
N PHE A 55 10.79 -14.76 -2.35
CA PHE A 55 11.60 -13.80 -3.11
C PHE A 55 12.85 -13.44 -2.32
N ARG A 56 12.74 -13.12 -1.03
CA ARG A 56 13.90 -12.77 -0.18
C ARG A 56 14.97 -13.87 -0.18
N ALA A 57 14.56 -15.13 -0.21
CA ALA A 57 15.47 -16.27 -0.26
C ALA A 57 16.07 -16.53 -1.66
N ALA A 58 15.43 -16.05 -2.72
CA ALA A 58 15.86 -16.29 -4.10
C ALA A 58 16.97 -15.33 -4.58
N TYR A 59 17.08 -14.15 -3.96
CA TYR A 59 18.04 -13.12 -4.36
C TYR A 59 19.09 -12.91 -3.27
N MET A 60 20.36 -13.12 -3.63
CA MET A 60 21.49 -12.77 -2.76
C MET A 60 21.83 -11.28 -2.86
N ASP A 61 21.80 -10.74 -4.08
CA ASP A 61 21.95 -9.30 -4.34
C ASP A 61 20.56 -8.68 -4.59
N PRO A 62 20.12 -7.71 -3.77
CA PRO A 62 18.86 -7.02 -3.99
C PRO A 62 18.78 -6.25 -5.31
N GLN A 63 19.90 -5.92 -5.96
CA GLN A 63 19.90 -5.26 -7.26
C GLN A 63 19.51 -6.22 -8.40
N ASP A 64 19.82 -7.51 -8.27
CA ASP A 64 19.36 -8.53 -9.23
C ASP A 64 17.83 -8.63 -9.23
N PHE A 65 17.19 -8.43 -8.08
CA PHE A 65 15.72 -8.41 -7.96
C PHE A 65 15.10 -7.27 -8.79
N ILE A 66 15.66 -6.06 -8.72
CA ILE A 66 15.21 -4.93 -9.55
C ILE A 66 15.45 -5.24 -11.03
N ALA A 67 16.65 -5.69 -11.39
CA ALA A 67 16.99 -5.98 -12.79
C ALA A 67 16.06 -7.03 -13.40
N ASP A 68 15.69 -8.05 -12.63
CA ASP A 68 14.76 -9.09 -13.05
C ASP A 68 13.32 -8.57 -13.17
N ILE A 69 12.85 -7.71 -12.27
CA ILE A 69 11.55 -7.01 -12.39
C ILE A 69 11.49 -6.21 -13.69
N GLU A 70 12.53 -5.43 -13.99
CA GLU A 70 12.56 -4.60 -15.19
C GLU A 70 12.54 -5.44 -16.47
N ARG A 71 13.33 -6.53 -16.50
CA ARG A 71 13.41 -7.45 -17.65
C ARG A 71 12.15 -8.30 -17.84
N SER A 72 11.39 -8.53 -16.77
CA SER A 72 10.21 -9.42 -16.78
C SER A 72 8.90 -8.69 -17.10
N GLY A 73 8.97 -7.44 -17.57
CA GLY A 73 7.79 -6.66 -17.96
C GLY A 73 7.09 -5.94 -16.82
N TYR A 74 7.66 -5.93 -15.61
CA TYR A 74 7.11 -5.23 -14.44
C TYR A 74 7.70 -3.84 -14.24
N LYS A 75 8.56 -3.37 -15.17
CA LYS A 75 9.09 -2.00 -15.21
C LYS A 75 8.06 -0.89 -14.95
N PRO A 76 6.79 -0.97 -15.43
CA PRO A 76 5.81 0.09 -15.16
C PRO A 76 5.52 0.33 -13.67
N ILE A 77 5.81 -0.61 -12.78
CA ILE A 77 5.65 -0.43 -11.33
C ILE A 77 6.60 0.66 -10.83
N GLY A 78 7.91 0.50 -11.05
CA GLY A 78 8.92 1.49 -10.67
C GLY A 78 8.87 2.77 -11.52
N ALA A 79 8.42 2.69 -12.77
CA ALA A 79 8.28 3.87 -13.64
C ALA A 79 7.00 4.70 -13.39
N SER A 80 6.10 4.23 -12.52
CA SER A 80 4.85 4.92 -12.18
C SER A 80 5.14 6.21 -11.41
N ARG A 81 4.34 7.26 -11.65
CA ARG A 81 4.35 8.49 -10.85
C ARG A 81 3.44 8.38 -9.64
N THR A 82 2.31 7.71 -9.79
CA THR A 82 1.31 7.55 -8.73
C THR A 82 0.75 6.14 -8.74
N HIS A 83 0.28 5.71 -7.58
CA HIS A 83 -0.49 4.47 -7.41
C HIS A 83 -1.76 4.75 -6.60
N THR A 84 -2.84 4.05 -6.93
CA THR A 84 -4.12 4.17 -6.23
C THR A 84 -4.69 2.79 -5.96
N PHE A 85 -5.04 2.50 -4.71
CA PHE A 85 -5.68 1.24 -4.34
C PHE A 85 -7.13 1.19 -4.84
N GLY A 86 -7.48 0.07 -5.47
CA GLY A 86 -8.82 -0.24 -5.94
C GLY A 86 -9.49 -1.26 -5.02
N THR A 87 -10.22 -2.19 -5.63
CA THR A 87 -10.91 -3.25 -4.89
C THR A 87 -9.92 -4.27 -4.33
N TYR A 88 -10.18 -4.72 -3.10
CA TYR A 88 -9.47 -5.84 -2.51
C TYR A 88 -10.43 -6.96 -2.11
N ARG A 89 -9.88 -8.16 -1.94
CA ARG A 89 -10.57 -9.34 -1.43
C ARG A 89 -9.63 -10.12 -0.53
N GLU A 90 -10.10 -10.46 0.66
CA GLU A 90 -9.43 -11.44 1.52
C GLU A 90 -9.70 -12.85 0.98
N LEU A 91 -8.64 -13.60 0.70
CA LEU A 91 -8.74 -14.98 0.22
C LEU A 91 -8.81 -15.98 1.38
N ALA A 92 -8.10 -15.66 2.46
CA ALA A 92 -8.05 -16.39 3.72
C ALA A 92 -7.54 -15.42 4.79
N SER A 93 -7.63 -15.81 6.07
CA SER A 93 -7.08 -15.01 7.17
C SER A 93 -5.61 -14.69 6.92
N GLY A 94 -5.27 -13.40 6.87
CA GLY A 94 -3.91 -12.93 6.62
C GLY A 94 -3.46 -13.04 5.15
N MET A 95 -4.37 -13.20 4.19
CA MET A 95 -4.04 -13.19 2.76
C MET A 95 -5.04 -12.36 1.96
N VAL A 96 -4.54 -11.34 1.28
CA VAL A 96 -5.35 -10.38 0.51
C VAL A 96 -4.88 -10.34 -0.94
N VAL A 97 -5.83 -10.18 -1.85
CA VAL A 97 -5.58 -9.76 -3.22
C VAL A 97 -6.16 -8.36 -3.41
N VAL A 98 -5.39 -7.43 -3.97
CA VAL A 98 -5.79 -6.04 -4.18
C VAL A 98 -5.41 -5.55 -5.57
N SER A 99 -6.31 -4.81 -6.22
CA SER A 99 -5.97 -4.07 -7.44
C SER A 99 -5.34 -2.72 -7.10
N VAL A 100 -4.33 -2.35 -7.86
CA VAL A 100 -3.62 -1.08 -7.76
C VAL A 100 -3.53 -0.50 -9.15
N GLU A 101 -4.12 0.68 -9.35
CA GLU A 101 -3.92 1.46 -10.57
C GLU A 101 -2.58 2.17 -10.48
N LEU A 102 -1.79 2.10 -11.55
CA LEU A 102 -0.50 2.77 -11.69
C LEU A 102 -0.59 3.74 -12.88
N ILE A 103 -0.22 4.99 -12.65
CA ILE A 103 -0.14 5.99 -13.71
C ILE A 103 1.32 6.26 -14.02
N GLY A 104 1.74 5.91 -15.23
CA GLY A 104 3.08 6.16 -15.77
C GLY A 104 3.37 7.66 -15.94
N THR A 105 4.65 8.00 -16.03
CA THR A 105 5.09 9.38 -16.32
C THR A 105 4.67 9.86 -17.72
N ASP A 106 4.40 8.93 -18.62
CA ASP A 106 3.84 9.13 -19.96
C ASP A 106 2.31 9.18 -19.99
N GLY A 107 1.65 9.04 -18.84
CA GLY A 107 0.19 8.98 -18.71
C GLY A 107 -0.40 7.61 -19.02
N GLN A 108 0.41 6.59 -19.31
CA GLN A 108 -0.08 5.24 -19.51
C GLN A 108 -0.62 4.67 -18.19
N VAL A 109 -1.81 4.06 -18.25
CA VAL A 109 -2.45 3.45 -17.08
C VAL A 109 -2.24 1.95 -17.10
N TRP A 110 -1.85 1.41 -15.95
CA TRP A 110 -1.68 -0.01 -15.71
C TRP A 110 -2.50 -0.45 -14.50
N GLU A 111 -3.01 -1.67 -14.54
CA GLU A 111 -3.61 -2.32 -13.39
C GLU A 111 -2.65 -3.42 -12.89
N ALA A 112 -2.20 -3.30 -11.66
CA ALA A 112 -1.42 -4.30 -10.95
C ALA A 112 -2.31 -5.02 -9.92
N ILE A 113 -2.42 -6.34 -10.03
CA ILE A 113 -3.12 -7.16 -9.04
C ILE A 113 -2.08 -7.77 -8.11
N TYR A 114 -1.98 -7.24 -6.91
CA TYR A 114 -1.07 -7.71 -5.88
C TYR A 114 -1.71 -8.82 -5.05
N GLN A 115 -0.92 -9.85 -4.74
CA GLN A 115 -1.19 -10.78 -3.67
C GLN A 115 -0.26 -10.46 -2.51
N VAL A 116 -0.82 -10.27 -1.33
CA VAL A 116 -0.10 -9.93 -0.10
C VAL A 116 -0.51 -10.85 1.03
N ALA A 117 0.43 -11.20 1.89
CA ALA A 117 0.18 -12.06 3.03
C ALA A 117 0.85 -11.52 4.29
N ASP A 118 0.22 -11.75 5.44
CA ASP A 118 0.79 -11.47 6.75
C ASP A 118 1.82 -12.54 7.10
N GLU A 119 3.11 -12.16 7.06
CA GLU A 119 4.22 -13.00 7.48
C GLU A 119 4.63 -12.61 8.93
N PRO A 120 5.42 -13.41 9.65
CA PRO A 120 5.86 -13.06 11.02
C PRO A 120 6.58 -11.71 11.13
N GLU A 121 7.17 -11.22 10.04
CA GLU A 121 7.84 -9.91 9.95
C GLU A 121 6.89 -8.76 9.53
N GLY A 122 5.60 -9.06 9.32
CA GLY A 122 4.56 -8.16 8.82
C GLY A 122 4.08 -8.54 7.42
N TRP A 123 3.19 -7.72 6.86
CA TRP A 123 2.64 -7.92 5.53
C TRP A 123 3.72 -7.86 4.45
N ARG A 124 3.68 -8.79 3.50
CA ARG A 124 4.63 -8.90 2.40
C ARG A 124 3.93 -9.17 1.07
N VAL A 125 4.55 -8.70 0.00
CA VAL A 125 4.09 -8.93 -1.38
C VAL A 125 4.51 -10.32 -1.84
N GLN A 126 3.54 -11.22 -1.98
CA GLN A 126 3.75 -12.60 -2.41
C GLN A 126 3.78 -12.75 -3.94
N GLY A 127 3.27 -11.75 -4.66
CA GLY A 127 3.30 -11.72 -6.11
C GLY A 127 2.47 -10.57 -6.67
N VAL A 128 2.66 -10.30 -7.95
CA VAL A 128 1.91 -9.29 -8.70
C VAL A 128 1.68 -9.79 -10.12
N VAL A 129 0.51 -9.48 -10.67
CA VAL A 129 0.23 -9.62 -12.11
C VAL A 129 -0.09 -8.24 -12.66
N LEU A 130 0.58 -7.85 -13.74
CA LEU A 130 0.42 -6.54 -14.36
C LEU A 130 -0.35 -6.65 -15.67
N ARG A 131 -1.32 -5.75 -15.87
CA ARG A 131 -2.11 -5.63 -17.11
C ARG A 131 -2.08 -4.19 -17.58
N SER A 132 -1.89 -3.98 -18.88
CA SER A 132 -2.12 -2.66 -19.47
C SER A 132 -3.62 -2.43 -19.59
N THR A 133 -4.09 -1.30 -19.10
CA THR A 133 -5.47 -0.86 -19.30
C THR A 133 -5.49 0.02 -20.55
N PRO A 134 -6.30 -0.27 -21.58
CA PRO A 134 -6.44 0.64 -22.70
C PRO A 134 -6.92 1.99 -22.17
N GLY A 135 -6.08 3.03 -22.28
CA GLY A 135 -6.49 4.38 -21.92
C GLY A 135 -7.60 4.82 -22.86
N ILE A 136 -8.74 5.26 -22.32
CA ILE A 136 -9.71 6.01 -23.11
C ILE A 136 -9.15 7.44 -23.21
N ALA A 137 -8.49 7.74 -24.33
CA ALA A 137 -8.23 9.12 -24.70
C ALA A 137 -9.59 9.75 -25.10
N ILE A 138 -10.07 10.71 -24.31
CA ILE A 138 -11.20 11.58 -24.66
C ILE A 138 -10.71 12.89 -25.25
#